data_AF-A0A7Y9ZGL7-F1
#
_entry.id   AF-A0A7Y9ZGL7-F1
#
_cell.length_a   1.000
_cell.length_b   1.000
_cell.length_c   1.000
_cell.angle_alpha   90.00
_cell.angle_beta   90.00
_cell.angle_gamma   90.00
#
_symmetry.space_group_name_H-M   'P 1'
#
loop_
_entity.id
_entity.type
_entity.pdbx_description
1 polymer ?
#
loop_
_entity_poly.entity_id
_entity_poly.type
_entity_poly.pdbx_seq_one_letter_code
_entity_poly.pdbx_strand_id
1 'polypeptide(L)'
;MTDRTYENLPTLIGELKRSAIDAYMKSQGWHIDDGNKYHLGDNYVTRPGGDGQGGGDWSWSGFWDIGNEGQDAKWRAAFDSVRSNIDSTLKKWLDLPDTATLLADDIEQMRQANRLLSFSPSGGTGGGNIPGYLQGINSNLHAMSGTTIATFKAEFLLQLEKAIGGHHGITVILGGALAATNEIWIRARKTVADIVGETQKALDAYANGGGISWEVVLQVAGYAVEGVGLFATGGASTALKGAGQGLKILTDTTTKKGEKATTPSLDYEGLMKGLGKALDDLSNAIKAEEDALAENLTTNIGKVRADQSSYDLKRPALLDISDDSQANIIIITRALVDEITRTYLPLIADDLDSARSQAYLATYEAYRDGSIGRGYNGISSEFSDFQWILIDLIRDLSWETRNGAKTLELAIEDIGRADTDAEDALEAHHRKVKEGSGATPWD
;
A
#
# COMPACT_ATOMS: atom_id res chain seq x y z
N MET A 1 -25.55 2.87 23.00
CA MET A 1 -24.86 3.73 22.02
C MET A 1 -24.42 2.83 20.89
N THR A 2 -24.51 3.28 19.66
CA THR A 2 -24.01 2.56 18.49
C THR A 2 -22.49 2.42 18.57
N ASP A 3 -21.96 1.24 18.22
CA ASP A 3 -20.52 1.02 18.20
C ASP A 3 -19.87 1.89 17.12
N ARG A 4 -18.76 2.55 17.47
CA ARG A 4 -18.02 3.47 16.59
C ARG A 4 -17.12 2.71 15.63
N THR A 5 -17.75 2.16 14.60
CA THR A 5 -17.07 1.51 13.48
C THR A 5 -17.50 2.15 12.18
N TYR A 6 -16.66 2.00 11.15
CA TYR A 6 -16.97 2.55 9.82
C TYR A 6 -18.18 1.85 9.19
N GLU A 7 -18.37 0.57 9.51
CA GLU A 7 -19.51 -0.25 9.06
C GLU A 7 -20.84 0.31 9.62
N ASN A 8 -20.79 0.95 10.79
CA ASN A 8 -21.94 1.61 11.41
C ASN A 8 -22.05 3.10 11.02
N LEU A 9 -21.20 3.60 10.12
CA LEU A 9 -21.18 5.01 9.73
C LEU A 9 -22.56 5.57 9.29
N PRO A 10 -23.39 4.85 8.51
CA PRO A 10 -24.73 5.35 8.16
C PRO A 10 -25.60 5.63 9.39
N THR A 11 -25.54 4.76 10.41
CA THR A 11 -26.26 4.93 11.67
C THR A 11 -25.70 6.10 12.46
N LEU A 12 -24.37 6.18 12.58
CA LEU A 12 -23.68 7.29 13.26
C LEU A 12 -24.01 8.65 12.61
N ILE A 13 -24.17 8.69 11.29
CA ILE A 13 -24.59 9.90 10.56
C ILE A 13 -26.03 10.30 10.91
N GLY A 14 -26.94 9.33 11.03
CA GLY A 14 -28.30 9.60 11.49
C GLY A 14 -28.35 10.18 12.90
N GLU A 15 -27.57 9.58 13.82
CA GLU A 15 -27.41 10.08 15.19
C GLU A 15 -26.81 11.49 15.19
N LEU A 16 -25.74 11.73 14.44
CA LEU A 16 -25.11 13.04 14.27
C LEU A 16 -26.11 14.09 13.76
N LYS A 17 -26.94 13.75 12.77
CA LYS A 17 -27.98 14.66 12.24
C LYS A 17 -28.95 15.08 13.32
N ARG A 18 -29.42 14.15 14.15
CA ARG A 18 -30.31 14.47 15.27
C ARG A 18 -29.64 15.42 16.27
N SER A 19 -28.43 15.07 16.71
CA SER A 19 -27.66 15.87 17.67
C SER A 19 -27.35 17.26 17.14
N ALA A 20 -27.04 17.38 15.85
CA ALA A 20 -26.81 18.66 15.19
C ALA A 20 -28.08 19.53 15.16
N ILE A 21 -29.24 18.93 14.89
CA ILE A 21 -30.51 19.67 14.92
C ILE A 21 -30.85 20.09 16.36
N ASP A 22 -30.61 19.24 17.35
CA ASP A 22 -30.79 19.59 18.77
C ASP A 22 -29.91 20.78 19.17
N ALA A 23 -28.63 20.74 18.78
CA ALA A 23 -27.67 21.82 19.00
C ALA A 23 -28.09 23.10 18.27
N TYR A 24 -28.56 22.99 17.02
CA TYR A 24 -29.09 24.12 16.26
C TYR A 24 -30.28 24.74 16.98
N MET A 25 -31.26 23.94 17.41
CA MET A 25 -32.43 24.44 18.17
C MET A 25 -32.01 25.16 19.44
N LYS A 26 -31.03 24.60 20.17
CA LYS A 26 -30.44 25.25 21.35
C LYS A 26 -29.82 26.61 21.03
N SER A 27 -29.11 26.73 19.92
CA SER A 27 -28.52 28.00 19.46
C SER A 27 -29.59 29.06 19.15
N GLN A 28 -30.80 28.64 18.79
CA GLN A 28 -31.96 29.50 18.54
C GLN A 28 -32.78 29.79 19.82
N GLY A 29 -32.31 29.36 20.99
CA GLY A 29 -32.97 29.56 22.28
C GLY A 29 -34.00 28.49 22.66
N TRP A 30 -34.20 27.46 21.84
CA TRP A 30 -35.15 26.39 22.12
C TRP A 30 -34.55 25.35 23.08
N HIS A 31 -35.43 24.65 23.79
CA HIS A 31 -35.06 23.66 24.79
C HIS A 31 -35.72 22.31 24.47
N ILE A 32 -34.99 21.21 24.67
CA ILE A 32 -35.54 19.86 24.48
C ILE A 32 -36.57 19.59 25.58
N ASP A 33 -37.78 19.14 25.20
CA ASP A 33 -38.88 18.76 26.08
C ASP A 33 -39.31 17.30 25.82
N ASP A 34 -39.49 16.54 26.91
CA ASP A 34 -39.99 15.15 26.93
C ASP A 34 -39.40 14.21 25.84
N GLY A 35 -38.15 14.47 25.43
CA GLY A 35 -37.42 13.70 24.41
C GLY A 35 -37.95 13.79 22.96
N ASN A 36 -39.15 14.31 22.73
CA ASN A 36 -39.85 14.27 21.44
C ASN A 36 -40.21 15.64 20.87
N LYS A 37 -40.01 16.73 21.62
CA LYS A 37 -40.31 18.09 21.16
C LYS A 37 -39.22 19.07 21.59
N TYR A 38 -39.21 20.23 20.96
CA TYR A 38 -38.53 21.43 21.43
C TYR A 38 -39.57 22.42 21.93
N HIS A 39 -39.25 23.21 22.95
CA HIS A 39 -40.11 24.29 23.44
C HIS A 39 -39.36 25.63 23.53
N LEU A 40 -40.11 26.72 23.30
CA LEU A 40 -39.68 28.11 23.53
C LEU A 40 -40.91 28.92 23.97
N GLY A 41 -41.05 29.12 25.28
CA GLY A 41 -42.31 29.61 25.86
C GLY A 41 -43.46 28.64 25.56
N ASP A 42 -44.56 29.15 25.02
CA ASP A 42 -45.75 28.36 24.67
C ASP A 42 -45.66 27.70 23.27
N ASN A 43 -44.52 27.83 22.59
CA ASN A 43 -44.30 27.28 21.24
C ASN A 43 -43.60 25.94 21.32
N TYR A 44 -43.97 25.01 20.43
CA TYR A 44 -43.42 23.68 20.32
C TYR A 44 -43.03 23.35 18.88
N VAL A 45 -41.97 22.57 18.70
CA VAL A 45 -41.56 22.00 17.41
C VAL A 45 -41.29 20.50 17.57
N THR A 46 -41.77 19.66 16.66
CA THR A 46 -41.51 18.21 16.72
C THR A 46 -40.01 17.91 16.51
N ARG A 47 -39.44 17.07 17.39
CA ARG A 47 -38.04 16.67 17.33
C ARG A 47 -37.82 15.57 16.28
N PRO A 48 -36.70 15.55 15.55
CA PRO A 48 -36.38 14.44 14.66
C PRO A 48 -36.27 13.09 15.38
N GLY A 49 -36.48 12.02 14.60
CA GLY A 49 -36.27 10.64 15.03
C GLY A 49 -34.81 10.34 15.39
N GLY A 50 -34.57 9.13 15.91
CA GLY A 50 -33.23 8.66 16.28
C GLY A 50 -32.25 8.59 15.10
N ASP A 51 -32.77 8.45 13.89
CA ASP A 51 -32.06 8.44 12.60
C ASP A 51 -31.84 9.86 12.02
N GLY A 52 -32.23 10.89 12.76
CA GLY A 52 -32.14 12.29 12.35
C GLY A 52 -33.17 12.71 11.30
N GLN A 53 -34.15 11.86 10.95
CA GLN A 53 -35.19 12.17 9.96
C GLN A 53 -36.45 12.77 10.60
N GLY A 54 -37.27 13.45 9.78
CA GLY A 54 -38.54 14.05 10.22
C GLY A 54 -38.41 15.23 11.18
N GLY A 55 -39.48 15.55 11.91
CA GLY A 55 -39.55 16.71 12.79
C GLY A 55 -39.76 18.05 12.05
N GLY A 56 -39.90 19.12 12.81
CA GLY A 56 -40.08 20.48 12.28
C GLY A 56 -41.55 20.94 12.21
N ASP A 57 -42.49 20.20 12.78
CA ASP A 57 -43.90 20.58 12.85
C ASP A 57 -44.11 21.49 14.06
N TRP A 58 -44.64 22.68 13.85
CA TRP A 58 -44.80 23.70 14.86
C TRP A 58 -46.20 23.65 15.48
N SER A 59 -46.29 23.96 16.77
CA SER A 59 -47.57 24.10 17.49
C SER A 59 -47.46 25.10 18.64
N TRP A 60 -48.59 25.60 19.13
CA TRP A 60 -48.68 26.56 20.23
C TRP A 60 -49.77 26.16 21.23
N SER A 61 -49.54 26.37 22.53
CA SER A 61 -50.42 25.88 23.62
C SER A 61 -51.51 26.86 24.10
N GLY A 62 -51.71 28.01 23.45
CA GLY A 62 -52.69 28.99 23.90
C GLY A 62 -54.08 28.90 23.24
N PHE A 63 -54.97 29.82 23.64
CA PHE A 63 -56.43 29.72 23.48
C PHE A 63 -56.99 30.16 22.10
N TRP A 64 -56.15 30.69 21.19
CA TRP A 64 -56.53 31.22 19.87
C TRP A 64 -55.58 30.74 18.77
N ASP A 65 -56.09 30.25 17.64
CA ASP A 65 -55.27 29.80 16.50
C ASP A 65 -54.65 31.00 15.74
N ILE A 66 -53.63 31.62 16.35
CA ILE A 66 -52.95 32.81 15.84
C ILE A 66 -51.54 32.41 15.40
N GLY A 67 -51.25 32.48 14.09
CA GLY A 67 -49.88 32.60 13.58
C GLY A 67 -49.15 31.33 13.14
N ASN A 68 -49.85 30.30 12.65
CA ASN A 68 -49.21 29.07 12.13
C ASN A 68 -48.69 29.19 10.67
N GLU A 69 -49.08 30.23 9.92
CA GLU A 69 -48.73 30.32 8.49
C GLU A 69 -47.21 30.34 8.26
N GLY A 70 -46.69 29.24 7.70
CA GLY A 70 -45.30 29.09 7.27
C GLY A 70 -44.31 28.63 8.35
N GLN A 71 -44.72 28.42 9.61
CA GLN A 71 -43.79 27.98 10.67
C GLN A 71 -43.28 26.55 10.46
N ASP A 72 -44.16 25.62 10.11
CA ASP A 72 -43.77 24.25 9.71
C ASP A 72 -42.73 24.26 8.58
N ALA A 73 -43.01 25.04 7.52
CA ALA A 73 -42.13 25.13 6.37
C ALA A 73 -40.76 25.71 6.75
N LYS A 74 -40.74 26.71 7.64
CA LYS A 74 -39.51 27.32 8.15
C LYS A 74 -38.66 26.31 8.92
N TRP A 75 -39.25 25.57 9.87
CA TRP A 75 -38.48 24.63 10.71
C TRP A 75 -38.06 23.38 9.95
N ARG A 76 -38.93 22.82 9.09
CA ARG A 76 -38.54 21.73 8.19
C ARG A 76 -37.38 22.13 7.29
N ALA A 77 -37.43 23.31 6.67
CA ALA A 77 -36.33 23.83 5.84
C ALA A 77 -35.03 24.03 6.63
N ALA A 78 -35.11 24.52 7.87
CA ALA A 78 -33.94 24.65 8.73
C ALA A 78 -33.31 23.28 9.05
N PHE A 79 -34.12 22.28 9.38
CA PHE A 79 -33.65 20.92 9.67
C PHE A 79 -33.02 20.27 8.43
N ASP A 80 -33.63 20.46 7.26
CA ASP A 80 -33.09 19.97 5.99
C ASP A 80 -31.76 20.65 5.63
N SER A 81 -31.60 21.93 5.95
CA SER A 81 -30.32 22.62 5.81
C SER A 81 -29.22 22.01 6.69
N VAL A 82 -29.54 21.64 7.93
CA VAL A 82 -28.57 20.98 8.83
C VAL A 82 -28.17 19.62 8.25
N ARG A 83 -29.15 18.81 7.82
CA ARG A 83 -28.92 17.49 7.20
C ARG A 83 -28.05 17.61 5.95
N SER A 84 -28.41 18.52 5.04
CA SER A 84 -27.69 18.74 3.79
C SER A 84 -26.24 19.17 4.03
N ASN A 85 -25.98 19.97 5.07
CA ASN A 85 -24.61 20.35 5.42
C ASN A 85 -23.78 19.15 5.88
N ILE A 86 -24.35 18.28 6.74
CA ILE A 86 -23.70 17.04 7.18
C ILE A 86 -23.45 16.10 5.99
N ASP A 87 -24.47 15.86 5.18
CA ASP A 87 -24.38 14.98 4.02
C ASP A 87 -23.32 15.47 3.03
N SER A 88 -23.28 16.77 2.75
CA SER A 88 -22.25 17.36 1.88
C SER A 88 -20.84 17.21 2.47
N THR A 89 -20.70 17.39 3.79
CA THR A 89 -19.40 17.29 4.48
C THR A 89 -18.86 15.86 4.47
N LEU A 90 -19.73 14.87 4.63
CA LEU A 90 -19.37 13.46 4.74
C LEU A 90 -19.36 12.71 3.41
N LYS A 91 -19.91 13.29 2.34
CA LYS A 91 -20.10 12.63 1.03
C LYS A 91 -18.89 11.85 0.54
N LYS A 92 -17.69 12.46 0.56
CA LYS A 92 -16.44 11.85 0.07
C LYS A 92 -15.96 10.67 0.94
N TRP A 93 -16.46 10.56 2.17
CA TRP A 93 -16.03 9.58 3.18
C TRP A 93 -16.96 8.38 3.30
N LEU A 94 -18.02 8.29 2.50
CA LEU A 94 -19.02 7.21 2.60
C LEU A 94 -18.59 5.91 1.91
N ASP A 95 -17.58 5.97 1.04
CA ASP A 95 -17.14 4.84 0.21
C ASP A 95 -15.61 4.72 0.26
N LEU A 96 -15.04 4.66 1.47
CA LEU A 96 -13.62 4.39 1.65
C LEU A 96 -13.33 2.91 1.36
N PRO A 97 -12.18 2.59 0.73
CA PRO A 97 -11.83 1.21 0.39
C PRO A 97 -11.67 0.36 1.65
N ASP A 98 -12.17 -0.88 1.59
CA ASP A 98 -11.89 -1.91 2.60
C ASP A 98 -10.66 -2.72 2.21
N THR A 99 -9.49 -2.12 2.37
CA THR A 99 -8.22 -2.73 1.95
C THR A 99 -7.85 -3.98 2.74
N ALA A 100 -8.42 -4.18 3.93
CA ALA A 100 -8.15 -5.37 4.73
C ALA A 100 -8.61 -6.62 3.99
N THR A 101 -9.68 -6.50 3.20
CA THR A 101 -10.18 -7.54 2.32
C THR A 101 -9.55 -7.44 0.93
N LEU A 102 -9.52 -6.24 0.34
CA LEU A 102 -9.09 -6.06 -1.06
C LEU A 102 -7.61 -6.40 -1.28
N LEU A 103 -6.73 -5.98 -0.36
CA LEU A 103 -5.27 -6.14 -0.52
C LEU A 103 -4.71 -7.40 0.15
N ALA A 104 -5.54 -8.22 0.80
CA ALA A 104 -5.07 -9.39 1.53
C ALA A 104 -4.33 -10.38 0.61
N ASP A 105 -4.94 -10.68 -0.54
CA ASP A 105 -4.37 -11.57 -1.54
C ASP A 105 -3.14 -10.91 -2.18
N ASP A 106 -3.18 -9.63 -2.54
CA ASP A 106 -2.04 -8.92 -3.14
C ASP A 106 -0.79 -8.90 -2.23
N ILE A 107 -1.00 -8.64 -0.94
CA ILE A 107 0.06 -8.68 0.08
C ILE A 107 0.64 -10.09 0.16
N GLU A 108 -0.21 -11.12 0.15
CA GLU A 108 0.21 -12.51 0.19
C GLU A 108 0.98 -12.90 -1.08
N GLN A 109 0.55 -12.49 -2.27
CA GLN A 109 1.28 -12.71 -3.51
C GLN A 109 2.67 -12.07 -3.47
N MET A 110 2.80 -10.84 -2.97
CA MET A 110 4.13 -10.20 -2.83
C MET A 110 4.99 -10.89 -1.79
N ARG A 111 4.37 -11.39 -0.72
CA ARG A 111 5.06 -12.21 0.27
C ARG A 111 5.53 -13.54 -0.33
N GLN A 112 4.80 -14.15 -1.25
CA GLN A 112 5.21 -15.37 -1.93
C GLN A 112 6.36 -15.12 -2.92
N ALA A 113 6.25 -14.07 -3.75
CA ALA A 113 7.35 -13.62 -4.61
C ALA A 113 8.62 -13.37 -3.80
N ASN A 114 8.49 -12.68 -2.67
CA ASN A 114 9.59 -12.43 -1.75
C ASN A 114 10.22 -13.72 -1.21
N ARG A 115 9.41 -14.69 -0.74
CA ARG A 115 9.93 -15.97 -0.22
C ARG A 115 10.70 -16.75 -1.26
N LEU A 116 10.19 -16.83 -2.50
CA LEU A 116 10.84 -17.55 -3.60
C LEU A 116 12.23 -17.00 -3.91
N LEU A 117 12.40 -15.68 -3.82
CA LEU A 117 13.67 -14.99 -4.11
C LEU A 117 14.60 -14.87 -2.88
N SER A 118 14.15 -15.28 -1.69
CA SER A 118 14.91 -15.06 -0.46
C SER A 118 16.05 -16.06 -0.27
N PHE A 119 17.21 -15.55 0.16
CA PHE A 119 18.37 -16.38 0.56
C PHE A 119 18.38 -16.76 2.03
N SER A 120 17.37 -16.36 2.80
CA SER A 120 17.27 -16.71 4.22
C SER A 120 15.87 -17.22 4.54
N PRO A 121 15.75 -18.24 5.41
CA PRO A 121 14.47 -18.61 5.99
C PRO A 121 14.07 -17.54 7.02
N SER A 122 13.42 -16.46 6.58
CA SER A 122 12.94 -15.43 7.49
C SER A 122 11.64 -15.84 8.18
N GLY A 123 11.69 -16.04 9.50
CA GLY A 123 10.51 -15.90 10.38
C GLY A 123 9.52 -17.08 10.44
N GLY A 124 9.98 -18.33 10.29
CA GLY A 124 9.19 -19.51 10.66
C GLY A 124 8.34 -20.16 9.56
N THR A 125 8.44 -19.67 8.32
CA THR A 125 7.97 -20.37 7.11
C THR A 125 9.08 -20.27 6.06
N GLY A 126 9.51 -21.40 5.52
CA GLY A 126 10.80 -21.57 4.82
C GLY A 126 11.07 -20.59 3.67
N GLY A 127 12.36 -20.28 3.46
CA GLY A 127 12.82 -19.59 2.26
C GLY A 127 12.63 -20.48 1.01
N GLY A 128 12.76 -19.88 -0.17
CA GLY A 128 12.70 -20.59 -1.46
C GLY A 128 13.78 -21.67 -1.62
N ASN A 129 13.70 -22.45 -2.69
CA ASN A 129 14.63 -23.55 -2.93
C ASN A 129 15.95 -23.10 -3.58
N ILE A 130 15.98 -21.89 -4.14
CA ILE A 130 17.14 -21.28 -4.83
C ILE A 130 18.46 -21.43 -4.04
N PRO A 131 18.55 -21.13 -2.71
CA PRO A 131 19.80 -21.30 -1.97
C PRO A 131 20.33 -22.74 -1.97
N GLY A 132 19.44 -23.73 -1.91
CA GLY A 132 19.80 -25.14 -2.00
C GLY A 132 20.34 -25.50 -3.38
N TYR A 133 19.74 -24.98 -4.44
CA TYR A 133 20.21 -25.17 -5.81
C TYR A 133 21.58 -24.51 -6.05
N LEU A 134 21.77 -23.27 -5.57
CA LEU A 134 23.05 -22.56 -5.64
C LEU A 134 24.15 -23.28 -4.84
N GLN A 135 23.82 -23.87 -3.69
CA GLN A 135 24.74 -24.70 -2.93
C GLN A 135 25.17 -25.94 -3.74
N GLY A 136 24.21 -26.64 -4.36
CA GLY A 136 24.48 -27.78 -5.23
C GLY A 136 25.39 -27.43 -6.42
N ILE A 137 25.11 -26.31 -7.10
CA ILE A 137 25.96 -25.78 -8.18
C ILE A 137 27.38 -25.51 -7.68
N ASN A 138 27.52 -24.80 -6.55
CA ASN A 138 28.83 -24.48 -5.98
C ASN A 138 29.63 -25.73 -5.59
N SER A 139 28.98 -26.74 -5.00
CA SER A 139 29.59 -28.03 -4.69
C SER A 139 30.10 -28.74 -5.94
N ASN A 140 29.29 -28.78 -7.01
CA ASN A 140 29.66 -29.41 -8.27
C ASN A 140 30.80 -28.67 -8.98
N LEU A 141 30.76 -27.34 -9.02
CA LEU A 141 31.85 -26.53 -9.58
C LEU A 141 33.15 -26.67 -8.80
N HIS A 142 33.11 -26.85 -7.47
CA HIS A 142 34.32 -27.02 -6.64
C HIS A 142 35.07 -28.34 -6.91
N ALA A 143 34.37 -29.35 -7.42
CA ALA A 143 34.96 -30.63 -7.81
C ALA A 143 35.58 -30.60 -9.23
N MET A 144 35.51 -29.46 -9.94
CA MET A 144 35.99 -29.28 -11.30
C MET A 144 37.02 -28.15 -11.38
N SER A 145 37.84 -28.14 -12.44
CA SER A 145 38.87 -27.12 -12.67
C SER A 145 39.04 -26.84 -14.17
N GLY A 146 39.51 -25.64 -14.47
CA GLY A 146 39.71 -25.15 -15.85
C GLY A 146 39.16 -23.74 -16.01
N THR A 147 39.63 -23.03 -17.04
CA THR A 147 39.26 -21.64 -17.31
C THR A 147 37.74 -21.48 -17.47
N THR A 148 37.08 -22.36 -18.22
CA THR A 148 35.62 -22.36 -18.41
C THR A 148 34.85 -22.43 -17.08
N ILE A 149 35.25 -23.33 -16.18
CA ILE A 149 34.60 -23.50 -14.87
C ILE A 149 34.84 -22.27 -13.99
N ALA A 150 36.07 -21.73 -13.99
CA ALA A 150 36.42 -20.53 -13.24
C ALA A 150 35.64 -19.31 -13.72
N THR A 151 35.56 -19.10 -15.04
CA THR A 151 34.79 -18.02 -15.67
C THR A 151 33.31 -18.16 -15.40
N PHE A 152 32.73 -19.37 -15.54
CA PHE A 152 31.32 -19.60 -15.20
C PHE A 152 31.02 -19.22 -13.75
N LYS A 153 31.89 -19.59 -12.82
CA LYS A 153 31.70 -19.26 -11.41
C LYS A 153 31.78 -17.74 -11.16
N ALA A 154 32.82 -17.08 -11.68
CA ALA A 154 33.10 -15.68 -11.40
C ALA A 154 32.12 -14.72 -12.10
N GLU A 155 31.77 -15.00 -13.36
CA GLU A 155 31.06 -14.06 -14.21
C GLU A 155 29.56 -14.35 -14.30
N PHE A 156 29.14 -15.62 -14.18
CA PHE A 156 27.74 -15.99 -14.27
C PHE A 156 27.12 -16.25 -12.89
N LEU A 157 27.69 -17.17 -12.10
CA LEU A 157 27.05 -17.59 -10.85
C LEU A 157 27.00 -16.48 -9.80
N LEU A 158 28.11 -15.76 -9.59
CA LEU A 158 28.13 -14.63 -8.64
C LEU A 158 27.14 -13.53 -9.05
N GLN A 159 27.06 -13.27 -10.36
CA GLN A 159 26.16 -12.25 -10.88
C GLN A 159 24.70 -12.69 -10.79
N LEU A 160 24.40 -13.99 -10.96
CA LEU A 160 23.07 -14.56 -10.77
C LEU A 160 22.62 -14.39 -9.33
N GLU A 161 23.47 -14.73 -8.36
CA GLU A 161 23.19 -14.53 -6.94
C GLU A 161 22.91 -13.05 -6.62
N LYS A 162 23.70 -12.15 -7.21
CA LYS A 162 23.52 -10.71 -7.06
C LYS A 162 22.17 -10.24 -7.62
N ALA A 163 21.82 -10.63 -8.85
CA ALA A 163 20.56 -10.24 -9.50
C ALA A 163 19.34 -10.74 -8.71
N ILE A 164 19.35 -12.01 -8.26
CA ILE A 164 18.27 -12.58 -7.42
C ILE A 164 18.12 -11.78 -6.12
N GLY A 165 19.23 -11.44 -5.46
CA GLY A 165 19.22 -10.61 -4.25
C GLY A 165 18.64 -9.21 -4.50
N GLY A 166 18.89 -8.63 -5.68
CA GLY A 166 18.30 -7.35 -6.11
C GLY A 166 16.79 -7.45 -6.27
N HIS A 167 16.31 -8.48 -6.98
CA HIS A 167 14.88 -8.73 -7.19
C HIS A 167 14.15 -8.99 -5.87
N HIS A 168 14.76 -9.76 -4.97
CA HIS A 168 14.27 -9.93 -3.61
C HIS A 168 14.11 -8.56 -2.91
N GLY A 169 15.11 -7.68 -3.00
CA GLY A 169 15.03 -6.32 -2.46
C GLY A 169 13.84 -5.52 -2.99
N ILE A 170 13.55 -5.61 -4.30
CA ILE A 170 12.39 -4.95 -4.91
C ILE A 170 11.07 -5.50 -4.35
N THR A 171 10.93 -6.83 -4.19
CA THR A 171 9.71 -7.42 -3.61
C THR A 171 9.45 -6.96 -2.17
N VAL A 172 10.49 -6.70 -1.37
CA VAL A 172 10.34 -6.15 -0.01
C VAL A 172 9.72 -4.75 -0.07
N ILE A 173 10.17 -3.91 -1.00
CA ILE A 173 9.64 -2.54 -1.15
C ILE A 173 8.18 -2.57 -1.62
N LEU A 174 7.86 -3.37 -2.65
CA LEU A 174 6.49 -3.49 -3.18
C LEU A 174 5.53 -4.08 -2.13
N GLY A 175 5.91 -5.17 -1.47
CA GLY A 175 5.11 -5.76 -0.40
C GLY A 175 4.91 -4.81 0.78
N GLY A 176 5.95 -4.04 1.14
CA GLY A 176 5.86 -3.00 2.16
C GLY A 176 4.90 -1.87 1.78
N ALA A 177 4.87 -1.46 0.51
CA ALA A 177 3.95 -0.43 0.02
C ALA A 177 2.48 -0.89 0.08
N LEU A 178 2.19 -2.15 -0.26
CA LEU A 178 0.84 -2.73 -0.12
C LEU A 178 0.42 -2.81 1.35
N ALA A 179 1.30 -3.31 2.23
CA ALA A 179 1.03 -3.40 3.65
C ALA A 179 0.81 -2.01 4.29
N ALA A 180 1.61 -1.02 3.92
CA ALA A 180 1.44 0.37 4.36
C ALA A 180 0.12 0.96 3.87
N THR A 181 -0.25 0.73 2.60
CA THR A 181 -1.54 1.18 2.05
C THR A 181 -2.70 0.57 2.81
N ASN A 182 -2.63 -0.73 3.13
CA ASN A 182 -3.66 -1.39 3.91
C ASN A 182 -3.85 -0.75 5.29
N GLU A 183 -2.76 -0.51 6.00
CA GLU A 183 -2.79 0.12 7.32
C GLU A 183 -3.33 1.56 7.26
N ILE A 184 -2.98 2.33 6.22
CA ILE A 184 -3.50 3.69 6.01
C ILE A 184 -5.04 3.68 5.98
N TRP A 185 -5.64 2.76 5.24
CA TRP A 185 -7.09 2.72 5.06
C TRP A 185 -7.83 2.11 6.24
N ILE A 186 -7.26 1.11 6.92
CA ILE A 186 -7.78 0.61 8.21
C ILE A 186 -7.87 1.77 9.21
N ARG A 187 -6.80 2.58 9.32
CA ARG A 187 -6.79 3.76 10.20
C ARG A 187 -7.78 4.83 9.75
N ALA A 188 -7.82 5.15 8.46
CA ALA A 188 -8.73 6.17 7.93
C ALA A 188 -10.20 5.85 8.21
N ARG A 189 -10.64 4.60 7.95
CA ARG A 189 -12.00 4.13 8.24
C ARG A 189 -12.36 4.32 9.71
N LYS A 190 -11.47 3.88 10.62
CA LYS A 190 -11.65 4.06 12.05
C LYS A 190 -11.75 5.55 12.44
N THR A 191 -10.82 6.38 11.95
CA THR A 191 -10.77 7.80 12.29
C THR A 191 -12.01 8.56 11.81
N VAL A 192 -12.59 8.23 10.65
CA VAL A 192 -13.86 8.82 10.20
C VAL A 192 -14.99 8.51 11.19
N ALA A 193 -15.14 7.26 11.61
CA ALA A 193 -16.17 6.86 12.57
C ALA A 193 -15.99 7.57 13.93
N ASP A 194 -14.75 7.70 14.39
CA ASP A 194 -14.40 8.42 15.62
C ASP A 194 -14.74 9.92 15.51
N ILE A 195 -14.36 10.58 14.41
CA ILE A 195 -14.68 12.00 14.16
C ILE A 195 -16.19 12.24 14.21
N VAL A 196 -16.99 11.40 13.53
CA VAL A 196 -18.46 11.52 13.50
C VAL A 196 -19.04 11.31 14.90
N GLY A 197 -18.66 10.23 15.56
CA GLY A 197 -19.19 9.88 16.87
C GLY A 197 -18.82 10.89 17.97
N GLU A 198 -17.68 11.56 17.86
CA GLU A 198 -17.24 12.55 18.86
C GLU A 198 -17.83 13.93 18.60
N THR A 199 -17.99 14.30 17.33
CA THR A 199 -18.79 15.48 16.96
C THR A 199 -20.23 15.33 17.47
N GLN A 200 -20.84 14.15 17.29
CA GLN A 200 -22.17 13.84 17.81
C GLN A 200 -22.26 14.05 19.32
N LYS A 201 -21.32 13.48 20.10
CA LYS A 201 -21.29 13.67 21.56
C LYS A 201 -21.14 15.14 21.97
N ALA A 202 -20.32 15.91 21.27
CA ALA A 202 -20.13 17.33 21.56
C ALA A 202 -21.40 18.16 21.28
N LEU A 203 -22.08 17.87 20.17
CA LEU A 203 -23.36 18.50 19.83
C LEU A 203 -24.46 18.14 20.84
N ASP A 204 -24.53 16.88 21.28
CA ASP A 204 -25.46 16.44 22.33
C ASP A 204 -25.20 17.19 23.64
N ALA A 205 -23.93 17.33 24.04
CA ALA A 205 -23.56 18.06 25.25
C ALA A 205 -23.98 19.54 25.18
N TYR A 206 -23.75 20.20 24.04
CA TYR A 206 -24.19 21.58 23.79
C TYR A 206 -25.70 21.72 23.91
N ALA A 207 -26.44 20.84 23.21
CA ALA A 207 -27.89 20.92 23.13
C ALA A 207 -28.57 20.81 24.51
N ASN A 208 -28.03 19.96 25.38
CA ASN A 208 -28.55 19.75 26.74
C ASN A 208 -28.14 20.85 27.74
N GLY A 209 -27.43 21.90 27.30
CA GLY A 209 -26.98 22.99 28.17
C GLY A 209 -25.96 22.54 29.21
N GLY A 210 -25.31 21.39 28.99
CA GLY A 210 -24.18 20.96 29.80
C GLY A 210 -23.02 21.93 29.60
N GLY A 211 -22.19 22.10 30.64
CA GLY A 211 -20.89 22.73 30.46
C GLY A 211 -20.09 21.87 29.48
N ILE A 212 -19.92 22.34 28.25
CA ILE A 212 -19.01 21.68 27.32
C ILE A 212 -17.62 21.94 27.86
N SER A 213 -17.00 20.89 28.38
CA SER A 213 -15.63 21.01 28.84
C SER A 213 -14.74 21.30 27.64
N TRP A 214 -13.73 22.13 27.86
CA TRP A 214 -12.74 22.48 26.83
C TRP A 214 -12.09 21.23 26.24
N GLU A 215 -11.98 20.15 27.01
CA GLU A 215 -11.47 18.85 26.60
C GLU A 215 -12.37 18.18 25.54
N VAL A 216 -13.69 18.33 25.58
CA VAL A 216 -14.62 17.80 24.57
C VAL A 216 -14.47 18.54 23.23
N VAL A 217 -14.19 19.84 23.27
CA VAL A 217 -13.95 20.65 22.07
C VAL A 217 -12.55 20.44 21.52
N LEU A 218 -11.55 20.29 22.39
CA LEU A 218 -10.24 19.79 22.01
C LEU A 218 -10.29 18.35 21.53
N GLN A 219 -11.28 17.53 21.88
CA GLN A 219 -11.43 16.21 21.27
C GLN A 219 -11.91 16.37 19.82
N VAL A 220 -12.99 17.12 19.56
CA VAL A 220 -13.46 17.35 18.17
C VAL A 220 -12.40 18.03 17.30
N ALA A 221 -11.77 19.09 17.81
CA ALA A 221 -10.69 19.80 17.10
C ALA A 221 -9.34 19.08 17.16
N GLY A 222 -9.15 18.18 18.13
CA GLY A 222 -7.92 17.42 18.34
C GLY A 222 -7.96 16.03 17.73
N TYR A 223 -9.09 15.51 17.26
CA TYR A 223 -9.12 14.36 16.34
C TYR A 223 -8.46 14.70 15.01
N ALA A 224 -8.47 15.97 14.60
CA ALA A 224 -7.59 16.44 13.55
C ALA A 224 -6.11 16.19 13.90
N VAL A 225 -5.71 16.40 15.16
CA VAL A 225 -4.33 16.28 15.66
C VAL A 225 -3.96 14.83 16.03
N GLU A 226 -4.90 14.02 16.54
CA GLU A 226 -4.73 12.60 16.87
C GLU A 226 -4.85 11.74 15.61
N GLY A 227 -5.75 12.08 14.68
CA GLY A 227 -5.80 11.51 13.34
C GLY A 227 -4.47 11.75 12.62
N VAL A 228 -4.02 13.01 12.52
CA VAL A 228 -2.66 13.33 12.04
C VAL A 228 -1.58 12.62 12.87
N GLY A 229 -1.76 12.49 14.19
CA GLY A 229 -0.84 11.82 15.11
C GLY A 229 -0.71 10.30 14.84
N LEU A 230 -1.80 9.63 14.51
CA LEU A 230 -1.82 8.22 14.09
C LEU A 230 -0.99 8.03 12.80
N PHE A 231 -1.03 8.99 11.87
CA PHE A 231 -0.21 9.01 10.65
C PHE A 231 1.16 9.69 10.83
N ALA A 232 1.44 10.29 11.99
CA ALA A 232 2.77 10.81 12.35
C ALA A 232 3.64 9.76 13.06
N THR A 233 3.05 8.63 13.46
CA THR A 233 3.78 7.50 14.08
C THR A 233 4.40 6.53 13.07
N GLY A 234 4.36 6.83 11.78
CA GLY A 234 5.01 6.02 10.75
C GLY A 234 4.30 4.70 10.48
N GLY A 235 2.99 4.74 10.21
CA GLY A 235 2.25 3.54 9.82
C GLY A 235 2.90 2.82 8.63
N ALA A 236 3.44 3.60 7.69
CA ALA A 236 4.23 3.10 6.56
C ALA A 236 5.64 2.62 6.94
N SER A 237 6.28 3.17 7.98
CA SER A 237 7.68 2.87 8.33
C SER A 237 7.87 1.56 9.09
N THR A 238 6.84 1.07 9.78
CA THR A 238 6.92 -0.18 10.55
C THR A 238 6.91 -1.43 9.66
N ALA A 239 6.40 -1.32 8.43
CA ALA A 239 6.18 -2.44 7.52
C ALA A 239 7.42 -2.86 6.70
N LEU A 240 8.41 -1.99 6.53
CA LEU A 240 9.55 -2.24 5.65
C LEU A 240 10.80 -2.67 6.45
N LYS A 241 11.05 -3.98 6.53
CA LYS A 241 12.31 -4.54 7.06
C LYS A 241 12.95 -5.44 6.02
N GLY A 242 14.21 -5.15 5.65
CA GLY A 242 15.07 -6.12 4.95
C GLY A 242 15.32 -5.93 3.44
N ALA A 243 15.36 -4.70 2.93
CA ALA A 243 15.88 -4.46 1.58
C ALA A 243 17.43 -4.47 1.58
N GLY A 244 18.04 -5.39 0.82
CA GLY A 244 19.47 -5.38 0.52
C GLY A 244 19.84 -4.41 -0.61
N GLN A 245 21.14 -4.35 -0.95
CA GLN A 245 21.67 -3.68 -2.16
C GLN A 245 21.39 -2.16 -2.30
N GLY A 246 21.36 -1.42 -1.19
CA GLY A 246 21.34 0.04 -1.22
C GLY A 246 19.98 0.66 -1.54
N LEU A 247 18.90 -0.14 -1.65
CA LEU A 247 17.52 0.34 -1.74
C LEU A 247 17.14 1.17 -0.50
N LYS A 248 16.34 2.22 -0.71
CA LYS A 248 15.84 3.10 0.36
C LYS A 248 14.65 2.40 1.03
N ILE A 249 14.83 1.96 2.26
CA ILE A 249 13.73 1.56 3.15
C ILE A 249 13.10 2.83 3.71
N LEU A 250 11.77 2.93 3.67
CA LEU A 250 11.07 4.00 4.36
C LEU A 250 11.08 3.70 5.87
N THR A 251 12.00 4.32 6.61
CA THR A 251 12.17 4.06 8.06
C THR A 251 11.55 5.14 8.94
N ASP A 252 11.26 6.32 8.38
CA ASP A 252 10.60 7.44 9.08
C ASP A 252 9.80 8.28 8.07
N THR A 253 8.51 8.48 8.32
CA THR A 253 7.75 9.57 7.71
C THR A 253 7.72 10.73 8.71
N THR A 254 8.47 11.79 8.43
CA THR A 254 8.46 13.00 9.26
C THR A 254 7.22 13.82 8.94
N THR A 255 6.06 13.35 9.36
CA THR A 255 4.83 14.13 9.25
C THR A 255 4.89 15.22 10.32
N LYS A 256 4.79 16.49 9.89
CA LYS A 256 4.73 17.64 10.80
C LYS A 256 3.59 17.40 11.79
N LYS A 257 3.87 17.49 13.10
CA LYS A 257 2.81 17.57 14.11
C LYS A 257 1.86 18.68 13.68
N GLY A 258 0.57 18.35 13.58
CA GLY A 258 -0.46 19.34 13.32
C GLY A 258 -0.28 20.53 14.27
N GLU A 259 -0.44 21.74 13.76
CA GLU A 259 -0.47 22.93 14.60
C GLU A 259 -1.55 22.75 15.67
N LYS A 260 -1.31 23.26 16.89
CA LYS A 260 -2.35 23.28 17.92
C LYS A 260 -3.58 23.95 17.32
N ALA A 261 -4.71 23.25 17.35
CA ALA A 261 -5.99 23.79 16.89
C ALA A 261 -6.24 25.17 17.52
N THR A 262 -6.62 26.13 16.69
CA THR A 262 -7.13 27.43 17.14
C THR A 262 -8.43 27.20 17.92
N THR A 263 -8.65 27.96 19.00
CA THR A 263 -9.82 27.83 19.88
C THR A 263 -11.12 27.92 19.07
N PRO A 264 -11.87 26.82 18.87
CA PRO A 264 -13.15 26.88 18.19
C PRO A 264 -14.21 27.55 19.07
N SER A 265 -15.27 28.08 18.46
CA SER A 265 -16.47 28.44 19.21
C SER A 265 -17.13 27.17 19.77
N LEU A 266 -17.68 27.25 20.98
CA LEU A 266 -18.36 26.14 21.68
C LEU A 266 -19.84 26.00 21.27
N ASP A 267 -20.25 26.67 20.20
CA ASP A 267 -21.62 26.66 19.69
C ASP A 267 -21.78 25.68 18.52
N TYR A 268 -23.03 25.54 18.07
CA TYR A 268 -23.40 24.73 16.92
C TYR A 268 -22.51 24.99 15.69
N GLU A 269 -22.26 26.26 15.33
CA GLU A 269 -21.46 26.58 14.15
C GLU A 269 -20.00 26.17 14.30
N GLY A 270 -19.41 26.41 15.47
CA GLY A 270 -18.04 26.04 15.78
C GLY A 270 -17.83 24.53 15.73
N LEU A 271 -18.76 23.75 16.27
CA LEU A 271 -18.71 22.28 16.23
C LEU A 271 -18.86 21.74 14.81
N MET A 272 -19.78 22.28 14.00
CA MET A 272 -19.94 21.88 12.60
C MET A 272 -18.74 22.25 11.72
N LYS A 273 -18.12 23.41 11.96
CA LYS A 273 -16.84 23.78 11.31
C LYS A 273 -15.70 22.84 11.73
N GLY A 274 -15.68 22.43 13.01
CA GLY A 274 -14.74 21.47 13.56
C GLY A 274 -14.79 20.11 12.85
N LEU A 275 -16.00 19.59 12.60
CA LEU A 275 -16.21 18.35 11.83
C LEU A 275 -15.55 18.43 10.45
N GLY A 276 -15.86 19.46 9.67
CA GLY A 276 -15.29 19.63 8.32
C GLY A 276 -13.77 19.74 8.35
N LYS A 277 -13.24 20.53 9.29
CA LYS A 277 -11.79 20.69 9.46
C LYS A 277 -11.09 19.38 9.82
N ALA A 278 -11.64 18.58 10.75
CA ALA A 278 -11.04 17.32 11.15
C ALA A 278 -10.94 16.32 9.99
N LEU A 279 -11.96 16.28 9.13
CA LEU A 279 -11.97 15.47 7.93
C LEU A 279 -10.95 15.97 6.89
N ASP A 280 -10.85 17.28 6.67
CA ASP A 280 -9.84 17.84 5.76
C ASP A 280 -8.42 17.60 6.26
N ASP A 281 -8.17 17.71 7.57
CA ASP A 281 -6.89 17.37 8.18
C ASP A 281 -6.56 15.88 8.04
N LEU A 282 -7.55 14.98 8.18
CA LEU A 282 -7.39 13.54 7.87
C LEU A 282 -7.01 13.32 6.40
N SER A 283 -7.67 14.00 5.46
CA SER A 283 -7.33 13.90 4.02
C SER A 283 -5.89 14.34 3.74
N ASN A 284 -5.44 15.41 4.39
CA ASN A 284 -4.06 15.89 4.27
C ASN A 284 -3.05 14.91 4.89
N ALA A 285 -3.41 14.25 5.99
CA ALA A 285 -2.58 13.22 6.62
C ALA A 285 -2.41 12.00 5.72
N ILE A 286 -3.51 11.50 5.14
CA ILE A 286 -3.49 10.41 4.14
C ILE A 286 -2.58 10.80 2.98
N LYS A 287 -2.75 12.02 2.44
CA LYS A 287 -1.91 12.51 1.34
C LYS A 287 -0.43 12.49 1.68
N ALA A 288 -0.04 12.94 2.88
CA ALA A 288 1.36 12.98 3.28
C ALA A 288 2.00 11.58 3.34
N GLU A 289 1.28 10.58 3.85
CA GLU A 289 1.76 9.19 3.87
C GLU A 289 1.85 8.60 2.45
N GLU A 290 0.86 8.87 1.60
CA GLU A 290 0.90 8.46 0.20
C GLU A 290 2.02 9.15 -0.59
N ASP A 291 2.28 10.43 -0.34
CA ASP A 291 3.40 11.17 -0.92
C ASP A 291 4.74 10.53 -0.53
N ALA A 292 4.90 10.11 0.73
CA ALA A 292 6.09 9.43 1.20
C ALA A 292 6.28 8.03 0.57
N LEU A 293 5.19 7.28 0.40
CA LEU A 293 5.21 6.00 -0.31
C LEU A 293 5.56 6.17 -1.79
N ALA A 294 4.94 7.14 -2.48
CA ALA A 294 5.23 7.46 -3.87
C ALA A 294 6.70 7.92 -4.06
N GLU A 295 7.22 8.75 -3.16
CA GLU A 295 8.63 9.15 -3.17
C GLU A 295 9.55 7.95 -2.96
N ASN A 296 9.20 7.04 -2.04
CA ASN A 296 9.98 5.84 -1.79
C ASN A 296 10.06 4.94 -3.03
N LEU A 297 8.92 4.66 -3.67
CA LEU A 297 8.82 3.89 -4.90
C LEU A 297 9.64 4.54 -6.02
N THR A 298 9.41 5.83 -6.28
CA THR A 298 10.13 6.60 -7.32
C THR A 298 11.64 6.62 -7.08
N THR A 299 12.07 6.82 -5.82
CA THR A 299 13.48 6.80 -5.45
C THR A 299 14.11 5.44 -5.75
N ASN A 300 13.41 4.35 -5.40
CA ASN A 300 13.91 3.00 -5.63
C ASN A 300 13.93 2.63 -7.11
N ILE A 301 12.94 3.05 -7.91
CA ILE A 301 12.99 2.97 -9.38
C ILE A 301 14.27 3.64 -9.90
N GLY A 302 14.56 4.87 -9.45
CA GLY A 302 15.77 5.60 -9.84
C GLY A 302 17.06 4.87 -9.47
N LYS A 303 17.11 4.25 -8.27
CA LYS A 303 18.26 3.46 -7.82
C LYS A 303 18.47 2.19 -8.65
N VAL A 304 17.40 1.45 -8.94
CA VAL A 304 17.45 0.24 -9.78
C VAL A 304 17.95 0.60 -11.18
N ARG A 305 17.43 1.68 -11.77
CA ARG A 305 17.86 2.16 -13.09
C ARG A 305 19.32 2.64 -13.11
N ALA A 306 19.81 3.22 -12.01
CA ALA A 306 21.19 3.69 -11.91
C ALA A 306 22.21 2.56 -11.69
N ASP A 307 21.80 1.43 -11.12
CA ASP A 307 22.67 0.30 -10.77
C ASP A 307 22.21 -1.00 -11.46
N GLN A 308 22.03 -0.94 -12.78
CA GLN A 308 21.55 -2.09 -13.57
C GLN A 308 22.37 -3.37 -13.34
N SER A 309 23.68 -3.25 -13.11
CA SER A 309 24.57 -4.40 -12.86
C SER A 309 24.34 -5.08 -11.50
N SER A 310 23.41 -4.62 -10.68
CA SER A 310 22.96 -5.34 -9.49
C SER A 310 21.68 -6.15 -9.71
N TYR A 311 21.04 -6.00 -10.88
CA TYR A 311 19.75 -6.60 -11.22
C TYR A 311 19.79 -7.39 -12.55
N ASP A 312 20.85 -7.25 -13.33
CA ASP A 312 21.01 -7.82 -14.68
C ASP A 312 22.30 -8.65 -14.75
N LEU A 313 22.31 -9.79 -15.44
CA LEU A 313 23.55 -10.57 -15.64
C LEU A 313 24.54 -9.89 -16.59
N LYS A 314 24.12 -8.88 -17.37
CA LYS A 314 24.93 -8.15 -18.35
C LYS A 314 25.83 -9.08 -19.16
N ARG A 315 25.25 -9.76 -20.16
CA ARG A 315 25.95 -10.63 -21.14
C ARG A 315 26.96 -11.57 -20.49
N PRO A 316 26.66 -12.87 -20.34
CA PRO A 316 27.62 -13.77 -19.74
C PRO A 316 28.96 -13.72 -20.49
N ALA A 317 30.03 -13.30 -19.82
CA ALA A 317 31.41 -13.33 -20.35
C ALA A 317 31.88 -14.77 -20.71
N LEU A 318 31.02 -15.77 -20.49
CA LEU A 318 31.10 -17.10 -21.10
C LEU A 318 31.22 -17.07 -22.63
N LEU A 319 30.85 -15.97 -23.29
CA LEU A 319 30.94 -15.79 -24.74
C LEU A 319 32.39 -15.62 -25.26
N ASP A 320 33.36 -15.30 -24.39
CA ASP A 320 34.76 -15.04 -24.76
C ASP A 320 35.72 -16.13 -24.24
N ILE A 321 35.22 -17.33 -23.98
CA ILE A 321 36.08 -18.47 -23.64
C ILE A 321 36.82 -18.89 -24.91
N SER A 322 37.95 -18.24 -25.18
CA SER A 322 38.93 -18.71 -26.15
C SER A 322 39.71 -19.88 -25.54
N ASP A 323 39.98 -20.89 -26.36
CA ASP A 323 40.76 -22.11 -26.05
C ASP A 323 42.25 -21.85 -25.69
N ASP A 324 42.60 -20.63 -25.32
CA ASP A 324 43.98 -20.21 -25.10
C ASP A 324 44.33 -20.26 -23.61
N SER A 325 44.46 -21.46 -23.07
CA SER A 325 45.19 -21.64 -21.81
C SER A 325 46.29 -22.68 -21.93
N GLN A 326 47.48 -22.16 -22.24
CA GLN A 326 48.70 -22.74 -21.71
C GLN A 326 48.60 -22.81 -20.17
N ALA A 327 48.77 -24.02 -19.64
CA ALA A 327 49.04 -24.36 -18.24
C ALA A 327 47.89 -24.21 -17.21
N ASN A 328 46.97 -25.19 -17.18
CA ASN A 328 46.32 -25.69 -15.94
C ASN A 328 45.75 -27.11 -16.15
N ILE A 329 45.65 -27.92 -15.09
CA ILE A 329 44.98 -29.24 -15.15
C ILE A 329 43.48 -29.00 -15.33
N ILE A 330 42.92 -29.45 -16.44
CA ILE A 330 41.48 -29.43 -16.73
C ILE A 330 40.86 -30.69 -16.12
N ILE A 331 39.95 -30.52 -15.16
CA ILE A 331 39.17 -31.60 -14.55
C ILE A 331 37.70 -31.28 -14.78
N ILE A 332 37.07 -32.02 -15.70
CA ILE A 332 35.66 -31.88 -16.02
C ILE A 332 34.97 -33.22 -15.76
N THR A 333 33.93 -33.20 -14.92
CA THR A 333 33.09 -34.38 -14.68
C THR A 333 31.73 -34.16 -15.31
N ARG A 334 31.45 -34.85 -16.43
CA ARG A 334 30.23 -34.63 -17.22
C ARG A 334 28.94 -34.82 -16.41
N ALA A 335 28.89 -35.78 -15.50
CA ALA A 335 27.73 -35.99 -14.62
C ALA A 335 27.44 -34.78 -13.71
N LEU A 336 28.48 -34.10 -13.21
CA LEU A 336 28.32 -32.91 -12.36
C LEU A 336 27.88 -31.69 -13.18
N VAL A 337 28.40 -31.57 -14.43
CA VAL A 337 27.94 -30.56 -15.39
C VAL A 337 26.47 -30.78 -15.73
N ASP A 338 26.08 -32.02 -16.05
CA ASP A 338 24.69 -32.37 -16.36
C ASP A 338 23.75 -32.04 -15.20
N GLU A 339 24.17 -32.26 -13.95
CA GLU A 339 23.36 -31.88 -12.78
C GLU A 339 23.22 -30.36 -12.65
N ILE A 340 24.26 -29.59 -12.94
CA ILE A 340 24.18 -28.10 -12.98
C ILE A 340 23.22 -27.65 -14.09
N THR A 341 23.41 -28.13 -15.31
CA THR A 341 22.77 -27.59 -16.52
C THR A 341 21.37 -28.15 -16.76
N ARG A 342 21.07 -29.37 -16.29
CA ARG A 342 19.78 -30.04 -16.52
C ARG A 342 18.91 -30.13 -15.26
N THR A 343 19.45 -29.84 -14.08
CA THR A 343 18.68 -29.85 -12.83
C THR A 343 18.70 -28.48 -12.15
N TYR A 344 19.84 -28.03 -11.62
CA TYR A 344 19.84 -26.88 -10.72
C TYR A 344 19.50 -25.54 -11.39
N LEU A 345 20.12 -25.21 -12.53
CA LEU A 345 19.83 -23.94 -13.23
C LEU A 345 18.40 -23.91 -13.79
N PRO A 346 17.85 -24.98 -14.41
CA PRO A 346 16.45 -25.03 -14.77
C PRO A 346 15.49 -24.81 -13.59
N LEU A 347 15.75 -25.43 -12.43
CA LEU A 347 14.92 -25.25 -11.24
C LEU A 347 14.99 -23.83 -10.67
N ILE A 348 16.15 -23.18 -10.71
CA ILE A 348 16.26 -21.75 -10.36
C ILE A 348 15.40 -20.90 -11.30
N ALA A 349 15.44 -21.16 -12.61
CA ALA A 349 14.61 -20.45 -13.57
C ALA A 349 13.09 -20.68 -13.34
N ASP A 350 12.69 -21.90 -12.96
CA ASP A 350 11.29 -22.20 -12.61
C ASP A 350 10.83 -21.44 -11.35
N ASP A 351 11.68 -21.34 -10.32
CA ASP A 351 11.40 -20.55 -9.10
C ASP A 351 11.34 -19.05 -9.42
N LEU A 352 12.18 -18.55 -10.33
CA LEU A 352 12.12 -17.17 -10.86
C LEU A 352 10.80 -16.92 -11.59
N ASP A 353 10.40 -17.78 -12.52
CA ASP A 353 9.13 -17.66 -13.26
C ASP A 353 7.92 -17.70 -12.32
N SER A 354 8.00 -18.50 -11.26
CA SER A 354 7.00 -18.55 -10.19
C SER A 354 6.94 -17.23 -9.42
N ALA A 355 8.09 -16.67 -9.02
CA ALA A 355 8.16 -15.38 -8.34
C ALA A 355 7.59 -14.25 -9.20
N ARG A 356 7.89 -14.25 -10.51
CA ARG A 356 7.31 -13.31 -11.48
C ARG A 356 5.79 -13.44 -11.57
N SER A 357 5.27 -14.68 -11.57
CA SER A 357 3.83 -14.93 -11.64
C SER A 357 3.13 -14.38 -10.40
N GLN A 358 3.71 -14.58 -9.22
CA GLN A 358 3.21 -13.95 -7.99
C GLN A 358 3.33 -12.42 -8.04
N ALA A 359 4.47 -11.89 -8.52
CA ALA A 359 4.68 -10.46 -8.78
C ALA A 359 3.57 -9.85 -9.63
N TYR A 360 3.18 -10.53 -10.71
CA TYR A 360 2.14 -10.10 -11.64
C TYR A 360 0.72 -10.17 -11.07
N LEU A 361 0.44 -11.13 -10.19
CA LEU A 361 -0.90 -11.32 -9.63
C LEU A 361 -1.25 -10.29 -8.54
N ALA A 362 -0.27 -9.67 -7.89
CA ALA A 362 -0.58 -8.58 -6.98
C ALA A 362 -1.03 -7.35 -7.75
N THR A 363 -2.08 -6.73 -7.24
CA THR A 363 -2.68 -5.52 -7.78
C THR A 363 -2.74 -4.44 -6.70
N TYR A 364 -3.05 -3.22 -7.11
CA TYR A 364 -3.30 -2.11 -6.20
C TYR A 364 -4.78 -1.74 -6.26
N GLU A 365 -5.51 -1.98 -5.18
CA GLU A 365 -6.96 -1.73 -5.09
C GLU A 365 -7.32 -0.87 -3.87
N ALA A 366 -6.99 0.42 -3.93
CA ALA A 366 -7.35 1.41 -2.91
C ALA A 366 -8.02 2.66 -3.51
N TYR A 367 -8.95 2.42 -4.45
CA TYR A 367 -9.72 3.46 -5.13
C TYR A 367 -10.75 4.12 -4.20
N ARG A 368 -11.03 5.40 -4.44
CA ARG A 368 -11.84 6.27 -3.55
C ARG A 368 -12.20 7.59 -4.21
N ASP A 369 -12.96 8.43 -3.53
CA ASP A 369 -13.23 9.80 -3.99
C ASP A 369 -11.94 10.58 -4.31
N GLY A 370 -11.90 11.21 -5.48
CA GLY A 370 -10.72 11.88 -6.01
C GLY A 370 -10.25 13.11 -5.22
N SER A 371 -11.03 13.59 -4.26
CA SER A 371 -10.66 14.69 -3.36
C SER A 371 -9.91 14.24 -2.10
N ILE A 372 -9.74 12.93 -1.88
CA ILE A 372 -9.04 12.37 -0.71
C ILE A 372 -7.61 11.97 -1.07
N GLY A 373 -6.65 12.38 -0.23
CA GLY A 373 -5.25 11.96 -0.37
C GLY A 373 -4.58 12.52 -1.63
N ARG A 374 -3.83 11.67 -2.36
CA ARG A 374 -3.32 11.96 -3.71
C ARG A 374 -4.38 11.86 -4.82
N GLY A 375 -5.63 11.55 -4.46
CA GLY A 375 -6.76 11.40 -5.38
C GLY A 375 -7.12 9.94 -5.66
N TYR A 376 -7.92 9.72 -6.70
CA TYR A 376 -8.62 8.44 -6.95
C TYR A 376 -7.70 7.22 -6.99
N ASN A 377 -6.52 7.34 -7.60
CA ASN A 377 -5.58 6.22 -7.80
C ASN A 377 -4.51 6.09 -6.70
N GLY A 378 -4.40 7.03 -5.76
CA GLY A 378 -3.34 7.01 -4.75
C GLY A 378 -1.94 6.89 -5.32
N ILE A 379 -1.25 5.80 -4.94
CA ILE A 379 0.13 5.48 -5.37
C ILE A 379 0.18 4.41 -6.47
N SER A 380 -0.97 4.10 -7.10
CA SER A 380 -1.09 2.99 -8.06
C SER A 380 -0.08 3.09 -9.21
N SER A 381 0.15 4.29 -9.74
CA SER A 381 1.08 4.48 -10.87
C SER A 381 2.51 4.12 -10.48
N GLU A 382 3.00 4.67 -9.37
CA GLU A 382 4.36 4.43 -8.89
C GLU A 382 4.57 2.96 -8.48
N PHE A 383 3.52 2.34 -7.92
CA PHE A 383 3.54 0.92 -7.59
C PHE A 383 3.64 0.06 -8.86
N SER A 384 2.75 0.29 -9.83
CA SER A 384 2.72 -0.45 -11.10
C SER A 384 4.01 -0.27 -11.90
N ASP A 385 4.56 0.95 -11.98
CA ASP A 385 5.82 1.20 -12.68
C ASP A 385 6.96 0.36 -12.08
N PHE A 386 7.06 0.30 -10.74
CA PHE A 386 8.11 -0.46 -10.10
C PHE A 386 7.89 -1.97 -10.18
N GLN A 387 6.63 -2.40 -10.11
CA GLN A 387 6.22 -3.79 -10.30
C GLN A 387 6.55 -4.29 -11.71
N TRP A 388 6.29 -3.51 -12.75
CA TRP A 388 6.61 -3.91 -14.12
C TRP A 388 8.11 -4.03 -14.36
N ILE A 389 8.91 -3.14 -13.78
CA ILE A 389 10.37 -3.28 -13.76
C ILE A 389 10.78 -4.62 -13.15
N LEU A 390 10.22 -4.98 -11.98
CA LEU A 390 10.49 -6.29 -11.35
C LEU A 390 10.11 -7.46 -12.26
N ILE A 391 8.91 -7.41 -12.86
CA ILE A 391 8.40 -8.49 -13.71
C ILE A 391 9.30 -8.72 -14.91
N ASP A 392 9.75 -7.65 -15.56
CA ASP A 392 10.63 -7.73 -16.73
C ASP A 392 12.04 -8.18 -16.33
N LEU A 393 12.56 -7.70 -15.21
CA LEU A 393 13.85 -8.13 -14.67
C LEU A 393 13.87 -9.63 -14.34
N ILE A 394 12.82 -10.16 -13.69
CA ILE A 394 12.74 -11.60 -13.41
C ILE A 394 12.55 -12.40 -14.70
N ARG A 395 11.77 -11.90 -15.66
CA ARG A 395 11.61 -12.54 -16.98
C ARG A 395 12.97 -12.68 -17.67
N ASP A 396 13.75 -11.61 -17.68
CA ASP A 396 15.07 -11.61 -18.31
C ASP A 396 16.00 -12.59 -17.61
N LEU A 397 16.11 -12.49 -16.29
CA LEU A 397 17.00 -13.34 -15.50
C LEU A 397 16.65 -14.84 -15.61
N SER A 398 15.37 -15.19 -15.65
CA SER A 398 14.91 -16.58 -15.88
C SER A 398 15.40 -17.09 -17.24
N TRP A 399 15.23 -16.29 -18.29
CA TRP A 399 15.71 -16.62 -19.63
C TRP A 399 17.24 -16.73 -19.67
N GLU A 400 17.96 -15.77 -19.08
CA GLU A 400 19.42 -15.80 -19.01
C GLU A 400 19.94 -16.99 -18.21
N THR A 401 19.24 -17.40 -17.15
CA THR A 401 19.58 -18.58 -16.35
C THR A 401 19.54 -19.85 -17.18
N ARG A 402 18.47 -20.04 -17.98
CA ARG A 402 18.34 -21.18 -18.89
C ARG A 402 19.38 -21.15 -20.01
N ASN A 403 19.65 -19.97 -20.55
CA ASN A 403 20.65 -19.84 -21.62
C ASN A 403 22.08 -20.02 -21.11
N GLY A 404 22.40 -19.57 -19.88
CA GLY A 404 23.67 -19.82 -19.23
C GLY A 404 23.91 -21.30 -18.96
N ALA A 405 22.87 -22.05 -18.58
CA ALA A 405 22.93 -23.51 -18.50
C ALA A 405 23.31 -24.15 -19.85
N LYS A 406 22.66 -23.69 -20.93
CA LYS A 406 22.93 -24.20 -22.28
C LYS A 406 24.33 -23.80 -22.78
N THR A 407 24.79 -22.60 -22.47
CA THR A 407 26.14 -22.14 -22.81
C THR A 407 27.20 -22.99 -22.11
N LEU A 408 27.03 -23.28 -20.82
CA LEU A 408 27.96 -24.16 -20.10
C LEU A 408 27.96 -25.59 -20.67
N GLU A 409 26.78 -26.13 -21.00
CA GLU A 409 26.67 -27.45 -21.64
C GLU A 409 27.47 -27.50 -22.96
N LEU A 410 27.22 -26.54 -23.86
CA LEU A 410 27.88 -26.51 -25.18
C LEU A 410 29.38 -26.24 -25.08
N ALA A 411 29.83 -25.35 -24.19
CA ALA A 411 31.25 -25.07 -23.99
C ALA A 411 32.02 -26.31 -23.47
N ILE A 412 31.38 -27.12 -22.62
CA ILE A 412 31.98 -28.38 -22.13
C ILE A 412 31.97 -29.46 -23.22
N GLU A 413 30.95 -29.48 -24.08
CA GLU A 413 30.92 -30.41 -25.23
C GLU A 413 32.00 -30.10 -26.27
N ASP A 414 32.25 -28.82 -26.52
CA ASP A 414 33.29 -28.34 -27.43
C ASP A 414 34.69 -28.78 -26.96
N ILE A 415 35.03 -28.52 -25.69
CA ILE A 415 36.28 -28.98 -25.04
C ILE A 415 36.42 -30.51 -25.12
N GLY A 416 35.32 -31.24 -24.97
CA GLY A 416 35.33 -32.70 -24.88
C GLY A 416 35.40 -33.43 -26.23
N ARG A 417 35.02 -32.77 -27.34
CA ARG A 417 34.93 -33.40 -28.67
C ARG A 417 35.91 -32.86 -29.70
N ALA A 418 36.41 -31.62 -29.55
CA ALA A 418 37.34 -30.97 -30.48
C ALA A 418 36.93 -31.17 -31.97
N ASP A 419 35.64 -31.02 -32.27
CA ASP A 419 35.07 -31.17 -33.61
C ASP A 419 34.14 -29.99 -33.91
N THR A 420 34.16 -29.56 -35.17
CA THR A 420 33.49 -28.39 -35.74
C THR A 420 31.99 -28.31 -35.44
N ASP A 421 31.29 -29.44 -35.29
CA ASP A 421 29.85 -29.46 -34.96
C ASP A 421 29.54 -28.87 -33.57
N ALA A 422 30.45 -29.03 -32.59
CA ALA A 422 30.25 -28.54 -31.23
C ALA A 422 30.51 -27.02 -31.15
N GLU A 423 31.54 -26.56 -31.84
CA GLU A 423 31.88 -25.14 -32.02
C GLU A 423 30.74 -24.39 -32.73
N ASP A 424 30.24 -24.93 -33.85
CA ASP A 424 29.13 -24.35 -34.61
C ASP A 424 27.84 -24.23 -33.78
N ALA A 425 27.55 -25.24 -32.95
CA ALA A 425 26.39 -25.22 -32.06
C ALA A 425 26.52 -24.16 -30.96
N LEU A 426 27.72 -24.01 -30.38
CA LEU A 426 28.02 -22.96 -29.41
C LEU A 426 27.88 -21.57 -30.02
N GLU A 427 28.45 -21.34 -31.21
CA GLU A 427 28.31 -20.07 -31.92
C GLU A 427 26.86 -19.74 -32.30
N ALA A 428 26.10 -20.74 -32.76
CA ALA A 428 24.69 -20.57 -33.10
C ALA A 428 23.87 -20.16 -31.87
N HIS A 429 24.13 -20.79 -30.73
CA HIS A 429 23.53 -20.42 -29.45
C HIS A 429 23.92 -19.00 -29.04
N HIS A 430 25.19 -18.62 -29.19
CA HIS A 430 25.66 -17.26 -28.90
C HIS A 430 24.95 -16.18 -29.75
N ARG A 431 24.67 -16.46 -31.03
CA ARG A 431 23.88 -15.55 -31.88
C ARG A 431 22.46 -15.36 -31.35
N LYS A 432 21.79 -16.46 -30.95
CA LYS A 432 20.46 -16.41 -30.34
C LYS A 432 20.46 -15.64 -29.02
N VAL A 433 21.46 -15.85 -28.17
CA VAL A 433 21.55 -15.15 -26.88
C VAL A 433 21.73 -13.63 -27.07
N LYS A 434 22.36 -13.20 -28.16
CA LYS A 434 22.49 -11.76 -28.48
C LYS A 434 21.17 -11.09 -28.83
N GLU A 435 20.14 -11.83 -29.22
CA GLU A 435 18.79 -11.30 -29.51
C GLU A 435 18.02 -10.97 -28.22
N GLY A 436 18.42 -11.54 -27.08
CA GLY A 436 17.83 -11.30 -25.77
C GLY A 436 16.50 -12.01 -25.52
N SER A 437 15.95 -11.82 -24.31
CA SER A 437 14.67 -12.40 -23.89
C SER A 437 13.44 -11.66 -24.44
N GLY A 438 13.64 -10.47 -25.02
CA GLY A 438 12.58 -9.50 -25.31
C GLY A 438 12.03 -8.79 -24.07
N ALA A 439 12.64 -8.95 -22.89
CA ALA A 439 12.43 -8.09 -21.73
C ALA A 439 13.02 -6.70 -21.95
N THR A 440 12.29 -5.68 -21.48
CA THR A 440 12.71 -4.28 -21.60
C THR A 440 12.59 -3.59 -20.23
N PRO A 441 13.25 -4.09 -19.17
CA PRO A 441 13.18 -3.47 -17.84
C PRO A 441 13.80 -2.06 -17.78
N TRP A 442 14.48 -1.64 -18.86
CA TRP A 442 15.26 -0.42 -18.96
C TRP A 442 14.65 0.66 -19.86
N ASP A 443 13.62 0.33 -20.66
CA ASP A 443 13.04 1.21 -21.68
C ASP A 443 11.68 1.80 -21.30
#